data_AF-A0A095X5E8-F1
#
_entry.id   AF-A0A095X5E8-F1
#
_cell.length_a   1.000
_cell.length_b   1.000
_cell.length_c   1.000
_cell.angle_alpha   90.00
_cell.angle_beta   90.00
_cell.angle_gamma   90.00
#
_symmetry.space_group_name_H-M   'P 1'
#
loop_
_entity.id
_entity.type
_entity.pdbx_description
1 polymer ?
#
loop_
_entity_poly.entity_id
_entity_poly.type
_entity_poly.pdbx_seq_one_letter_code
_entity_poly.pdbx_strand_id
1 'polypeptide(L)'
;MEILGKALYLLLIIVFMRFFYFILRKSFEDKNATTVKMVTRGIVLSIYTIAILSLFAIAIFIPAVGMTKRALAGVVAILMSIYFAIIVKKYIRKEAF
;
A
#
# COMPACT_ATOMS: atom_id res chain seq x y z
N MET A 1 -14.46 -10.86 -17.53
CA MET A 1 -13.93 -10.53 -16.19
C MET A 1 -12.46 -10.15 -16.18
N GLU A 2 -11.60 -10.70 -17.05
CA GLU A 2 -10.15 -10.42 -16.99
C GLU A 2 -9.77 -8.95 -17.22
N ILE A 3 -10.39 -8.28 -18.19
CA ILE A 3 -10.06 -6.88 -18.54
C ILE A 3 -10.41 -5.94 -17.38
N LEU A 4 -11.56 -6.15 -16.74
CA LEU A 4 -12.00 -5.40 -15.56
C LEU A 4 -11.05 -5.60 -14.37
N GLY A 5 -10.61 -6.85 -14.11
CA GLY A 5 -9.62 -7.14 -13.07
C GLY A 5 -8.26 -6.51 -13.35
N LYS A 6 -7.80 -6.55 -14.60
CA LYS A 6 -6.56 -5.91 -15.07
C LYS A 6 -6.62 -4.40 -14.90
N ALA A 7 -7.72 -3.77 -15.32
CA ALA A 7 -7.92 -2.33 -15.18
C ALA A 7 -7.98 -1.89 -13.71
N LEU A 8 -8.70 -2.64 -12.87
CA LEU A 8 -8.77 -2.37 -11.42
C LEU A 8 -7.39 -2.47 -10.75
N TYR A 9 -6.63 -3.51 -11.08
CA TYR A 9 -5.28 -3.69 -10.54
C TYR A 9 -4.31 -2.60 -11.01
N LEU A 10 -4.41 -2.18 -12.27
CA LEU A 10 -3.60 -1.09 -12.81
C LEU A 10 -3.91 0.25 -12.11
N LEU A 11 -5.19 0.51 -11.83
CA LEU A 11 -5.63 1.68 -11.06
C LEU A 11 -5.08 1.62 -9.62
N LEU A 12 -5.13 0.45 -8.97
CA LEU A 12 -4.52 0.23 -7.66
C LEU A 12 -3.01 0.50 -7.69
N ILE A 13 -2.28 -0.02 -8.68
CA ILE A 13 -0.84 0.23 -8.84
C ILE A 13 -0.57 1.74 -8.93
N ILE A 14 -1.30 2.47 -9.78
CA ILE A 14 -1.09 3.91 -9.96
C ILE A 14 -1.32 4.65 -8.64
N VAL A 15 -2.41 4.33 -7.92
CA VAL A 15 -2.72 4.95 -6.63
C VAL A 15 -1.63 4.65 -5.61
N PHE A 16 -1.22 3.39 -5.47
CA PHE A 16 -0.18 2.99 -4.51
C PHE A 16 1.20 3.55 -4.88
N MET A 17 1.58 3.63 -6.15
CA MET A 17 2.82 4.28 -6.60
C MET A 17 2.83 5.78 -6.25
N ARG A 18 1.70 6.47 -6.47
CA ARG A 18 1.59 7.90 -6.13
C ARG A 18 1.68 8.12 -4.62
N PHE A 19 1.05 7.26 -3.83
CA PHE A 19 1.18 7.25 -2.37
C PHE A 19 2.61 6.97 -1.93
N PHE A 20 3.28 5.98 -2.53
CA PHE A 20 4.66 5.64 -2.26
C PHE A 20 5.60 6.81 -2.53
N TYR A 21 5.45 7.48 -3.67
CA TYR A 21 6.22 8.67 -4.01
C TYR A 21 5.97 9.82 -3.01
N PHE A 22 4.72 10.03 -2.60
CA PHE A 22 4.37 11.04 -1.59
C PHE A 22 5.02 10.73 -0.23
N ILE A 23 5.02 9.46 0.19
CA ILE A 23 5.64 9.00 1.42
C ILE A 23 7.16 9.23 1.37
N LEU A 24 7.81 8.84 0.27
CA LEU A 24 9.25 9.06 0.10
C LEU A 24 9.58 10.55 0.17
N ARG A 25 8.92 11.37 -0.66
CA ARG A 25 9.16 12.82 -0.71
C ARG A 25 9.04 13.46 0.67
N LYS A 26 7.96 13.14 1.40
CA LYS A 26 7.72 13.73 2.70
C LYS A 26 8.67 13.20 3.78
N SER A 27 9.08 11.95 3.67
CA SER A 27 10.13 11.37 4.53
C SER A 27 11.52 11.95 4.26
N PHE A 28 11.73 12.79 3.24
CA PHE A 28 12.98 13.53 3.04
C PHE A 28 12.85 15.03 3.29
N GLU A 29 11.63 15.57 3.36
CA GLU A 29 11.36 16.99 3.67
C GLU A 29 11.49 17.29 5.18
N ASP A 30 11.38 16.29 6.05
CA ASP A 30 11.37 16.49 7.50
C ASP A 30 12.79 16.63 8.08
N LYS A 31 13.26 17.88 8.19
CA LYS A 31 14.63 18.21 8.62
C LYS A 31 14.94 17.89 10.10
N ASN A 32 13.94 17.54 10.91
CA ASN A 32 14.08 17.31 12.36
C ASN A 32 14.01 15.84 12.80
N ALA A 33 13.77 14.90 11.88
CA ALA A 33 13.80 13.48 12.21
C ALA A 33 15.21 12.91 11.97
N THR A 34 15.70 12.04 12.87
CA THR A 34 16.93 11.27 12.62
C THR A 34 16.78 10.49 11.32
N THR A 35 17.77 10.56 10.42
CA THR A 35 17.80 9.89 9.10
C THR A 35 17.36 8.42 9.18
N VAL A 36 17.73 7.72 10.26
CA VAL A 36 17.33 6.33 10.53
C VAL A 36 15.80 6.19 10.68
N LYS A 37 15.12 7.04 11.45
CA LYS A 37 13.65 7.00 11.62
C LYS A 37 12.90 7.23 10.31
N MET A 38 13.40 8.12 9.46
CA MET A 38 12.80 8.42 8.15
C MET A 38 12.95 7.23 7.20
N VAL A 39 14.17 6.72 7.07
CA VAL A 39 14.46 5.54 6.22
C VAL A 39 13.67 4.32 6.70
N THR A 40 13.60 4.05 8.00
CA THR A 40 12.82 2.93 8.54
C THR A 40 11.32 3.07 8.24
N ARG A 41 10.74 4.27 8.40
CA ARG A 41 9.32 4.50 8.06
C ARG A 41 9.06 4.32 6.56
N GLY A 42 9.94 4.85 5.72
CA GLY A 42 9.86 4.68 4.27
C GLY A 42 9.90 3.21 3.87
N ILE A 43 10.85 2.43 4.40
CA ILE A 43 10.99 0.99 4.14
C ILE A 43 9.76 0.22 4.62
N VAL A 44 9.28 0.47 5.84
CA VAL A 44 8.09 -0.21 6.38
C VAL A 44 6.85 0.07 5.51
N LEU A 45 6.64 1.32 5.09
CA LEU A 45 5.53 1.70 4.22
C LEU A 45 5.67 1.10 2.81
N SER A 46 6.89 0.95 2.33
CA SER A 46 7.22 0.30 1.06
C SER A 46 6.82 -1.18 1.08
N ILE A 47 7.24 -1.90 2.12
CA ILE A 47 6.92 -3.32 2.30
C ILE A 47 5.40 -3.51 2.43
N TYR A 48 4.72 -2.63 3.18
CA TYR A 48 3.26 -2.65 3.29
C TYR A 48 2.57 -2.50 1.94
N THR A 49 3.07 -1.57 1.12
CA THR A 49 2.51 -1.32 -0.23
C THR A 49 2.65 -2.56 -1.12
N ILE A 50 3.83 -3.19 -1.11
CA ILE A 50 4.07 -4.42 -1.88
C ILE A 50 3.14 -5.54 -1.41
N ALA A 51 3.03 -5.75 -0.09
CA ALA A 51 2.17 -6.78 0.48
C ALA A 51 0.69 -6.61 0.07
N ILE A 52 0.18 -5.39 0.12
CA ILE A 52 -1.20 -5.08 -0.30
C ILE A 52 -1.40 -5.38 -1.79
N LEU A 53 -0.48 -4.93 -2.64
CA LEU A 53 -0.55 -5.20 -4.09
C LEU A 53 -0.48 -6.70 -4.38
N SER A 54 0.40 -7.44 -3.72
CA SER A 54 0.47 -8.91 -3.85
C SER A 54 -0.84 -9.60 -3.47
N LEU A 55 -1.49 -9.17 -2.38
CA LEU A 55 -2.79 -9.73 -1.98
C LEU A 55 -3.90 -9.42 -2.99
N PHE A 56 -3.94 -8.21 -3.55
CA PHE A 56 -4.86 -7.89 -4.64
C PHE A 56 -4.56 -8.70 -5.90
N ALA A 57 -3.29 -8.94 -6.23
CA ALA A 57 -2.91 -9.78 -7.35
C ALA A 57 -3.39 -11.23 -7.17
N ILE A 58 -3.25 -11.79 -5.96
CA ILE A 58 -3.77 -13.12 -5.62
C ILE A 58 -5.30 -13.15 -5.76
N ALA A 59 -5.99 -12.14 -5.23
CA ALA A 59 -7.45 -12.07 -5.30
C ALA A 59 -7.97 -12.01 -6.75
N ILE A 60 -7.28 -11.28 -7.63
CA ILE A 60 -7.75 -10.98 -8.99
C ILE A 60 -7.27 -12.01 -10.02
N PHE A 61 -5.99 -12.41 -10.01
CA PHE A 61 -5.36 -13.11 -11.13
C PHE A 61 -5.03 -14.58 -10.91
N ILE A 62 -5.08 -15.10 -9.68
CA ILE A 62 -4.59 -16.46 -9.40
C ILE A 62 -5.78 -17.40 -9.12
N PRO A 63 -6.46 -17.93 -10.16
CA PRO A 63 -7.60 -18.83 -10.00
C PRO A 63 -7.21 -20.16 -9.34
N ALA A 64 -5.94 -20.59 -9.46
CA ALA A 64 -5.41 -21.82 -8.87
C ALA A 64 -5.48 -21.86 -7.32
N VAL A 65 -5.63 -20.71 -6.65
CA VAL A 65 -5.68 -20.64 -5.18
C VAL A 65 -7.06 -21.01 -4.63
N GLY A 66 -8.09 -21.13 -5.49
CA GLY A 66 -9.46 -21.43 -5.10
C GLY A 66 -10.24 -20.20 -4.60
N MET A 67 -11.56 -20.20 -4.82
CA MET A 67 -12.42 -19.02 -4.63
C MET A 67 -12.38 -18.47 -3.19
N THR A 68 -12.42 -19.35 -2.18
CA THR A 68 -12.43 -18.97 -0.77
C THR A 68 -11.15 -18.23 -0.35
N LYS A 69 -9.99 -18.72 -0.80
CA LYS A 69 -8.69 -18.11 -0.49
C LYS A 69 -8.51 -16.78 -1.21
N ARG A 70 -9.04 -16.65 -2.44
CA ARG A 70 -9.06 -15.39 -3.19
C ARG A 70 -9.95 -14.33 -2.52
N ALA A 71 -11.12 -14.73 -2.03
CA ALA A 71 -12.00 -13.83 -1.28
C ALA A 71 -11.33 -13.36 0.02
N LEU A 72 -10.71 -14.28 0.77
CA LEU A 72 -9.93 -13.93 1.97
C LEU A 72 -8.78 -12.98 1.64
N ALA A 73 -8.00 -13.24 0.58
CA ALA A 73 -6.94 -12.34 0.14
C ALA A 73 -7.45 -10.93 -0.18
N GLY A 74 -8.61 -10.82 -0.85
CA GLY A 74 -9.26 -9.54 -1.14
C GLY A 74 -9.71 -8.80 0.12
N VAL A 75 -10.36 -9.50 1.06
CA VAL A 75 -10.78 -8.91 2.34
C VAL A 75 -9.58 -8.42 3.15
N VAL A 76 -8.53 -9.24 3.25
CA VAL A 76 -7.30 -8.86 3.97
C VAL A 76 -6.61 -7.68 3.28
N ALA A 77 -6.55 -7.64 1.93
CA ALA A 77 -6.00 -6.52 1.20
C ALA A 77 -6.74 -5.20 1.48
N ILE A 78 -8.08 -5.24 1.56
CA ILE A 78 -8.92 -4.08 1.90
C ILE A 78 -8.63 -3.61 3.32
N LEU A 79 -8.63 -4.52 4.30
CA LEU A 79 -8.34 -4.17 5.69
C LEU A 79 -6.93 -3.58 5.87
N MET A 80 -5.92 -4.18 5.22
CA MET A 80 -4.56 -3.64 5.22
C MET A 80 -4.48 -2.28 4.54
N SER A 81 -5.25 -2.04 3.47
CA SER A 81 -5.31 -0.73 2.80
C SER A 81 -5.90 0.35 3.71
N ILE A 82 -6.96 0.03 4.45
CA ILE A 82 -7.57 0.95 5.44
C ILE A 82 -6.56 1.26 6.54
N TYR A 83 -5.91 0.24 7.10
CA TYR A 83 -4.90 0.42 8.14
C TYR A 83 -3.71 1.24 7.65
N PHE A 84 -3.25 0.98 6.42
CA PHE A 84 -2.20 1.76 5.77
C PHE A 84 -2.58 3.24 5.64
N ALA A 85 -3.81 3.54 5.23
CA ALA A 85 -4.29 4.93 5.16
C ALA A 85 -4.30 5.62 6.54
N ILE A 86 -4.66 4.90 7.61
CA ILE A 86 -4.62 5.41 8.99
C ILE A 86 -3.17 5.70 9.42
N ILE A 87 -2.23 4.79 9.14
CA ILE A 87 -0.80 4.99 9.43
C ILE A 87 -0.29 6.21 8.67
N VAL A 88 -0.51 6.28 7.36
CA VAL A 88 -0.09 7.42 6.55
C VAL A 88 -0.65 8.72 7.12
N LYS A 89 -1.94 8.77 7.48
CA LYS A 89 -2.55 9.95 8.12
C LYS A 89 -1.88 10.28 9.46
N LYS A 90 -1.60 9.29 10.30
CA LYS A 90 -1.05 9.48 11.66
C LYS A 90 0.40 9.93 11.64
N TYR A 91 1.24 9.33 10.80
CA TYR A 91 2.67 9.58 10.79
C TYR A 91 3.06 10.71 9.84
N ILE A 92 2.37 10.87 8.71
CA ILE A 92 2.74 11.89 7.71
C ILE A 92 1.96 13.19 7.92
N ARG A 93 0.71 13.16 8.39
CA ARG A 93 -0.09 14.38 8.53
C ARG A 93 0.12 15.12 9.86
N LYS A 94 0.57 14.43 10.93
CA LYS A 94 0.88 15.08 12.22
C LYS A 94 2.15 15.91 12.22
N GLU A 95 3.11 15.60 11.35
CA GLU A 95 4.39 16.35 11.24
C GLU A 95 4.25 17.61 10.35
N ALA A 96 3.03 17.99 9.95
CA ALA A 96 2.76 19.13 9.06
C ALA A 96 2.19 20.37 9.76
N PHE A 97 2.17 20.38 11.09
CA PHE A 97 1.76 21.53 11.92
C PHE A 97 2.90 21.94 12.83
#